data_AF-A0A395M5G5-F1
#
_entry.id   AF-A0A395M5G5-F1
#
_cell.length_a   1.000
_cell.length_b   1.000
_cell.length_c   1.000
_cell.angle_alpha   90.00
_cell.angle_beta   90.00
_cell.angle_gamma   90.00
#
_symmetry.space_group_name_H-M   'P 1'
#
loop_
_entity.id
_entity.type
_entity.pdbx_description
1 polymer ?
#
loop_
_entity_poly.entity_id
_entity_poly.type
_entity_poly.pdbx_seq_one_letter_code
_entity_poly.pdbx_strand_id
1 'polypeptide(L)'
;MSGRQEQINLDTLEPQQLAQVKKQLDEELEHLTNSFAQLHAAQNKFKDCLRCVKSRSGAPEDIGTGFLVEKKLKSAEKFYESKVEELGNNLKDLEVIVQRKQTNARTIEEVLRQKILASQGQDQQQA
;
A
#
# COMPACT_ATOMS: atom_id res chain seq x y z
N MET A 1 -7.80 -22.58 0.83
CA MET A 1 -8.94 -22.20 -0.03
C MET A 1 -8.41 -21.28 -1.11
N SER A 2 -8.07 -21.83 -2.28
CA SER A 2 -7.45 -21.08 -3.38
C SER A 2 -8.51 -20.22 -4.10
N GLY A 3 -8.35 -18.90 -4.03
CA GLY A 3 -9.13 -17.96 -4.81
C GLY A 3 -8.84 -18.15 -6.29
N ARG A 4 -9.86 -18.58 -7.03
CA ARG A 4 -9.88 -18.71 -8.48
C ARG A 4 -9.68 -17.31 -9.07
N GLN A 5 -8.47 -17.01 -9.53
CA GLN A 5 -8.25 -15.87 -10.41
C GLN A 5 -8.84 -16.23 -11.77
N GLU A 6 -10.15 -16.10 -11.90
CA GLU A 6 -10.78 -16.06 -13.22
C GLU A 6 -10.32 -14.76 -13.88
N GLN A 7 -9.66 -14.88 -15.04
CA GLN A 7 -9.40 -13.74 -15.91
C GLN A 7 -10.76 -13.15 -16.30
N ILE A 8 -11.12 -12.04 -15.66
CA ILE A 8 -12.38 -11.34 -15.85
C ILE A 8 -12.36 -10.70 -17.24
N ASN A 9 -13.10 -11.28 -18.19
CA ASN A 9 -13.25 -10.76 -19.56
C ASN A 9 -14.12 -9.50 -19.57
N LEU A 10 -13.47 -8.33 -19.50
CA LEU A 10 -14.05 -6.98 -19.40
C LEU A 10 -15.09 -6.65 -20.49
N ASP A 11 -14.98 -7.25 -21.68
CA ASP A 11 -15.89 -6.99 -22.80
C ASP A 11 -17.25 -7.66 -22.66
N THR A 12 -17.34 -8.79 -21.96
CA THR A 12 -18.59 -9.57 -21.82
C THR A 12 -19.35 -9.29 -20.51
N LEU A 13 -18.79 -8.53 -19.57
CA LEU A 13 -19.50 -8.23 -18.32
C LEU A 13 -20.61 -7.22 -18.55
N GLU A 14 -21.74 -7.50 -17.91
CA GLU A 14 -22.85 -6.57 -17.79
C GLU A 14 -22.45 -5.33 -16.99
N PRO A 15 -23.08 -4.17 -17.27
CA PRO A 15 -22.86 -2.92 -16.52
C PRO A 15 -22.98 -3.09 -14.99
N GLN A 16 -23.86 -4.00 -14.55
CA GLN A 16 -24.06 -4.29 -13.13
C GLN A 16 -22.86 -4.99 -12.47
N GLN A 17 -22.20 -5.92 -13.18
CA GLN A 17 -21.04 -6.63 -12.65
C GLN A 17 -19.83 -5.69 -12.53
N LEU A 18 -19.66 -4.76 -13.49
CA LEU A 18 -18.63 -3.73 -13.41
C LEU A 18 -18.83 -2.81 -12.20
N ALA A 19 -20.06 -2.41 -11.91
CA ALA A 19 -20.38 -1.58 -10.75
C ALA A 19 -20.06 -2.30 -9.43
N GLN A 20 -20.30 -3.62 -9.36
CA GLN A 20 -19.98 -4.42 -8.19
C GLN A 20 -18.47 -4.61 -8.00
N VAL A 21 -17.72 -4.86 -9.08
CA VAL A 21 -16.23 -4.94 -9.03
C VAL A 21 -15.64 -3.59 -8.63
N LYS A 22 -16.17 -2.47 -9.16
CA LYS A 22 -15.76 -1.13 -8.73
C LYS A 22 -15.95 -0.94 -7.21
N LYS A 23 -17.12 -1.29 -6.69
CA LYS A 23 -17.41 -1.19 -5.25
C LYS A 23 -16.42 -2.01 -4.40
N GLN A 24 -16.11 -3.23 -4.81
CA GLN A 24 -15.10 -4.06 -4.12
C GLN A 24 -13.70 -3.42 -4.17
N LEU A 25 -13.30 -2.85 -5.31
CA LEU A 25 -12.01 -2.17 -5.43
C LEU A 25 -11.94 -0.93 -4.53
N ASP A 26 -13.04 -0.18 -4.40
CA ASP A 26 -13.12 0.99 -3.52
C ASP A 26 -13.00 0.60 -2.03
N GLU A 27 -13.71 -0.46 -1.59
CA GLU A 27 -13.60 -1.00 -0.23
C GLU A 27 -12.18 -1.50 0.06
N GLU A 28 -11.58 -2.25 -0.87
CA GLU A 28 -10.20 -2.72 -0.72
C GLU A 28 -9.20 -1.57 -0.68
N LEU A 29 -9.39 -0.51 -1.48
CA LEU A 29 -8.55 0.69 -1.45
C LEU A 29 -8.61 1.39 -0.10
N GLU A 30 -9.79 1.49 0.51
CA GLU A 30 -9.97 2.07 1.84
C GLU A 30 -9.23 1.24 2.90
N HIS A 31 -9.39 -0.08 2.88
CA HIS A 31 -8.67 -0.99 3.78
C HIS A 31 -7.14 -0.91 3.60
N LEU A 32 -6.67 -0.83 2.36
CA LEU A 32 -5.25 -0.72 2.04
C LEU A 32 -4.67 0.63 2.50
N THR A 33 -5.43 1.72 2.32
CA THR A 33 -5.04 3.07 2.76
C THR A 33 -4.94 3.15 4.28
N ASN A 34 -5.89 2.54 5.01
CA ASN A 34 -5.85 2.44 6.46
C ASN A 34 -4.63 1.66 6.95
N SER A 35 -4.30 0.55 6.28
CA SER A 35 -3.12 -0.27 6.60
C SER A 35 -1.82 0.49 6.30
N PHE A 36 -1.78 1.24 5.20
CA PHE A 36 -0.66 2.11 4.83
C PHE A 36 -0.40 3.16 5.91
N ALA A 37 -1.44 3.86 6.36
CA ALA A 37 -1.33 4.88 7.39
C ALA A 37 -0.77 4.31 8.71
N GLN A 38 -1.22 3.12 9.11
CA GLN A 38 -0.73 2.43 10.31
C GLN A 38 0.74 2.02 10.18
N LEU A 39 1.13 1.43 9.06
CA LEU A 39 2.52 1.03 8.79
C LEU A 39 3.45 2.24 8.72
N HIS A 40 3.01 3.32 8.09
CA HIS A 40 3.76 4.57 7.99
C HIS A 40 3.96 5.21 9.37
N ALA A 41 2.91 5.23 10.21
CA ALA A 41 3.02 5.69 11.59
C ALA A 41 4.00 4.82 12.40
N ALA A 42 3.98 3.50 12.22
CA ALA A 42 4.94 2.60 12.86
C ALA A 42 6.38 2.87 12.38
N GLN A 43 6.59 3.06 11.07
CA GLN A 43 7.90 3.37 10.51
C GLN A 43 8.48 4.66 11.10
N ASN A 44 7.66 5.70 11.27
CA ASN A 44 8.10 6.96 11.88
C ASN A 44 8.52 6.78 13.34
N LYS A 45 7.75 6.02 14.13
CA LYS A 45 8.14 5.67 15.51
C LYS A 45 9.47 4.93 15.55
N PHE A 46 9.71 4.00 14.62
CA PHE A 46 11.01 3.30 14.54
C PHE A 46 12.16 4.24 14.15
N LYS A 47 11.93 5.19 13.22
CA LYS A 47 12.92 6.23 12.87
C LYS A 47 13.24 7.14 14.06
N ASP A 48 12.24 7.53 14.85
CA ASP A 48 12.44 8.34 16.05
C ASP A 48 13.24 7.59 17.10
N CYS A 49 12.91 6.31 17.36
CA CYS A 49 13.68 5.45 18.24
C CYS A 49 15.15 5.31 17.78
N LEU A 50 15.37 5.11 16.46
CA LEU A 50 16.71 5.03 15.88
C LEU A 50 17.51 6.32 16.14
N ARG A 51 16.89 7.49 15.97
CA ARG A 51 17.53 8.79 16.23
C ARG A 51 17.96 8.92 17.70
N CYS A 52 17.12 8.50 18.64
CA CYS A 52 17.45 8.49 20.07
C CYS A 52 18.63 7.57 20.39
N VAL A 53 18.69 6.39 19.77
CA VAL A 53 19.81 5.43 19.95
C VAL A 53 21.11 5.99 19.38
N LYS A 54 21.09 6.56 18.17
CA LYS A 54 22.26 7.17 17.53
C LYS A 54 22.80 8.35 18.35
N SER A 55 21.91 9.22 18.85
CA SER A 55 22.31 10.35 19.70
C SER A 55 23.03 9.92 20.98
N ARG A 56 22.73 8.71 21.49
CA ARG A 56 23.32 8.17 22.72
C ARG A 56 24.62 7.40 22.47
N SER A 57 24.82 6.90 21.25
CA SER A 57 26.02 6.20 20.80
C SER A 57 27.22 7.12 20.55
N GLY A 58 26.99 8.44 20.39
CA GLY A 58 28.04 9.43 20.12
C GLY A 58 28.71 10.06 21.35
N ALA A 59 28.47 9.56 22.58
CA ALA A 59 29.13 10.08 23.78
C ALA A 59 30.52 9.44 23.96
N PRO A 60 31.58 10.23 24.21
CA PRO A 60 32.95 9.72 24.30
C PRO A 60 33.11 8.69 25.42
N GLU A 61 33.69 7.55 25.06
CA GLU A 61 34.07 6.44 25.91
C GLU A 61 35.22 6.85 26.84
N ASP A 62 34.95 7.31 28.07
CA ASP A 62 36.04 7.60 29.03
C ASP A 62 35.79 7.05 30.44
N ILE A 63 35.07 5.93 30.55
CA ILE A 63 34.99 5.16 31.80
C ILE A 63 34.94 3.68 31.43
N GLY A 64 35.96 2.93 31.87
CA GLY A 64 36.32 1.55 31.51
C GLY A 64 35.30 0.42 31.81
N THR A 65 34.00 0.67 31.63
CA THR A 65 32.90 -0.28 31.78
C THR A 65 31.96 -0.34 30.55
N GLY A 66 32.30 0.37 29.45
CA GLY A 66 31.40 0.65 28.31
C GLY A 66 31.21 -0.45 27.25
N PHE A 67 32.09 -1.45 27.16
CA PHE A 67 32.15 -2.35 25.99
C PHE A 67 30.89 -3.25 25.81
N LEU A 68 30.20 -3.60 26.89
CA LEU A 68 28.99 -4.44 26.84
C LEU A 68 27.74 -3.64 26.43
N VAL A 69 27.73 -2.32 26.69
CA VAL A 69 26.60 -1.44 26.38
C VAL A 69 26.71 -0.94 24.94
N GLU A 70 27.90 -0.59 24.47
CA GLU A 70 28.12 -0.22 23.06
C GLU A 70 27.73 -1.33 22.08
N LYS A 71 28.10 -2.59 22.37
CA LYS A 71 27.70 -3.72 21.52
C LYS A 71 26.18 -3.83 21.41
N LYS A 72 25.44 -3.55 22.49
CA LYS A 72 23.97 -3.55 22.50
C LYS A 72 23.40 -2.35 21.74
N LEU A 73 24.00 -1.16 21.86
CA LEU A 73 23.58 0.03 21.14
C LEU A 73 23.80 -0.09 19.63
N LYS A 74 24.98 -0.56 19.19
CA LYS A 74 25.29 -0.83 17.77
C LYS A 74 24.38 -1.92 17.19
N SER A 75 24.05 -2.95 17.97
CA SER A 75 23.11 -3.98 17.54
C SER A 75 21.66 -3.47 17.46
N ALA A 76 21.24 -2.62 18.41
CA ALA A 76 19.93 -1.99 18.40
C ALA A 76 19.78 -1.00 17.23
N GLU A 77 20.81 -0.23 16.93
CA GLU A 77 20.85 0.65 15.76
C GLU A 77 20.61 -0.15 14.47
N LYS A 78 21.38 -1.22 14.26
CA LYS A 78 21.21 -2.11 13.09
C LYS A 78 19.82 -2.76 13.03
N PHE A 79 19.26 -3.14 14.18
CA PHE A 79 17.91 -3.71 14.26
C PHE A 79 16.85 -2.69 13.83
N TYR A 80 16.93 -1.46 14.34
CA TYR A 80 16.01 -0.40 13.99
C TYR A 80 16.16 0.05 12.53
N GLU A 81 17.38 0.15 12.01
CA GLU A 81 17.62 0.42 10.59
C GLU A 81 16.98 -0.64 9.69
N SER A 82 17.21 -1.92 10.00
CA SER A 82 16.62 -3.03 9.25
C SER A 82 15.09 -3.00 9.31
N LYS A 83 14.50 -2.68 10.47
CA LYS A 83 13.03 -2.56 10.59
C LYS A 83 12.46 -1.36 9.84
N VAL A 84 13.15 -0.22 9.82
CA VAL A 84 12.74 0.96 9.05
C VAL A 84 12.79 0.69 7.55
N GLU A 85 13.81 -0.04 7.09
CA GLU A 85 13.99 -0.45 5.70
C GLU A 85 12.91 -1.47 5.27
N GLU A 86 12.68 -2.52 6.07
CA GLU A 86 11.63 -3.52 5.82
C GLU A 86 10.24 -2.87 5.73
N LEU A 87 9.90 -2.01 6.69
CA LEU A 87 8.63 -1.25 6.65
C LEU A 87 8.58 -0.29 5.45
N GLY A 88 9.71 0.30 5.06
CA GLY A 88 9.80 1.16 3.89
C GLY A 88 9.52 0.41 2.58
N ASN A 89 10.06 -0.80 2.43
CA ASN A 89 9.80 -1.65 1.27
C ASN A 89 8.33 -2.08 1.23
N ASN A 90 7.78 -2.53 2.36
CA ASN A 90 6.37 -2.91 2.45
C ASN A 90 5.44 -1.73 2.10
N LEU A 91 5.75 -0.51 2.54
CA LEU A 91 4.98 0.68 2.20
C LEU A 91 5.07 1.01 0.70
N LYS A 92 6.25 0.89 0.09
CA LYS A 92 6.45 1.12 -1.34
C LYS A 92 5.67 0.13 -2.19
N ASP A 93 5.71 -1.15 -1.82
CA ASP A 93 4.92 -2.19 -2.50
C ASP A 93 3.43 -1.92 -2.37
N LEU A 94 2.98 -1.50 -1.19
CA LEU A 94 1.58 -1.14 -0.94
C LEU A 94 1.14 0.07 -1.76
N GLU A 95 1.99 1.10 -1.88
CA GLU A 95 1.74 2.28 -2.72
C GLU A 95 1.56 1.89 -4.19
N VAL A 96 2.40 1.01 -4.73
CA VAL A 96 2.26 0.49 -6.09
C VAL A 96 0.93 -0.27 -6.27
N ILE A 97 0.53 -1.06 -5.28
CA ILE A 97 -0.75 -1.79 -5.32
C ILE A 97 -1.93 -0.82 -5.31
N VAL A 98 -1.90 0.20 -4.44
CA VAL A 98 -2.94 1.26 -4.38
C VAL A 98 -3.07 1.97 -5.72
N GLN A 99 -1.95 2.40 -6.32
CA GLN A 99 -1.96 3.09 -7.61
C GLN A 99 -2.54 2.21 -8.72
N ARG A 100 -2.12 0.94 -8.80
CA ARG A 100 -2.68 -0.01 -9.78
C ARG A 100 -4.17 -0.21 -9.60
N LYS A 101 -4.65 -0.35 -8.36
CA LYS A 101 -6.08 -0.50 -8.07
C LYS A 101 -6.88 0.75 -8.45
N GLN A 102 -6.37 1.95 -8.16
CA GLN A 102 -6.99 3.21 -8.59
C GLN A 102 -7.08 3.32 -10.11
N THR A 103 -6.02 2.95 -10.84
CA THR A 103 -6.06 2.92 -12.31
C THR A 103 -7.11 1.94 -12.81
N ASN A 104 -7.17 0.72 -12.26
CA ASN A 104 -8.17 -0.28 -12.64
C ASN A 104 -9.60 0.21 -12.41
N ALA A 105 -9.88 0.84 -11.25
CA ALA A 105 -11.20 1.40 -10.95
C ALA A 105 -11.61 2.50 -11.94
N ARG A 106 -10.67 3.38 -12.33
CA ARG A 106 -10.90 4.42 -13.35
C ARG A 106 -11.18 3.82 -14.73
N THR A 107 -10.39 2.84 -15.16
CA THR A 107 -10.60 2.15 -16.44
C THR A 107 -11.96 1.46 -16.48
N ILE A 108 -12.36 0.81 -15.38
CA ILE A 108 -13.69 0.20 -15.25
C ILE A 108 -14.80 1.24 -15.41
N GLU A 109 -14.67 2.40 -14.77
CA GLU A 109 -15.65 3.48 -14.88
C GLU A 109 -15.76 4.03 -16.32
N GLU A 110 -14.63 4.17 -17.01
CA GLU A 110 -14.60 4.65 -18.40
C GLU A 110 -15.26 3.66 -19.36
N VAL A 111 -14.98 2.36 -19.22
CA VAL A 111 -15.63 1.29 -19.99
C VAL A 111 -17.13 1.24 -19.70
N LEU A 112 -17.54 1.37 -18.44
CA LEU A 112 -18.95 1.42 -18.05
C LEU A 112 -19.67 2.59 -18.72
N ARG A 113 -19.07 3.78 -18.68
CA ARG A 113 -19.62 4.99 -19.30
C ARG A 113 -19.73 4.85 -20.82
N GLN A 114 -18.71 4.29 -21.46
CA GLN A 114 -18.69 4.06 -22.89
C GLN A 114 -19.77 3.05 -23.33
N LYS A 115 -19.97 1.96 -22.57
CA LYS A 115 -21.05 0.99 -22.82
C LYS A 115 -22.44 1.63 -22.69
N ILE A 116 -22.68 2.45 -21.66
CA ILE A 116 -23.98 3.13 -21.47
C ILE A 116 -24.27 4.10 -22.63
N LEU A 117 -23.27 4.85 -23.08
CA LEU A 117 -23.40 5.76 -24.23
C LEU A 117 -23.65 5.00 -25.54
N ALA A 118 -22.98 3.86 -25.74
CA ALA A 118 -23.18 3.02 -26.92
C ALA A 118 -24.58 2.36 -26.94
N SER A 119 -25.12 1.94 -25.79
CA SER A 119 -26.48 1.42 -25.68
C SER A 119 -27.55 2.49 -25.92
N GLN A 120 -27.36 3.73 -25.49
CA GLN A 120 -28.33 4.81 -25.76
C GLN A 120 -28.31 5.30 -27.21
N GLY A 121 -27.21 5.12 -27.95
CA GLY A 121 -27.10 5.49 -29.36
C GLY A 121 -27.85 4.57 -30.32
N GLN A 122 -28.19 3.33 -29.92
CA GLN A 122 -28.87 2.37 -30.80
C GLN A 122 -30.40 2.54 -30.84
N ASP A 123 -31.02 3.14 -29.82
CA ASP A 123 -32.48 3.35 -29.78
C ASP A 123 -32.96 4.53 -30.64
N GLN A 124 -32.06 5.43 -31.09
CA GLN A 124 -32.44 6.59 -31.90
C GLN A 124 -32.40 6.36 -33.43
N GLN A 125 -31.98 5.19 -33.90
CA GLN A 125 -31.86 4.92 -35.35
C GLN A 125 -32.99 4.05 -35.93
N GLN A 126 -34.03 3.75 -35.16
CA GLN A 126 -35.20 2.95 -35.60
C GLN A 126 -36.56 3.69 -35.56
N ALA A 127 -36.56 5.02 -35.45
CA ALA A 127 -37.79 5.84 -35.59
C ALA A 127 -37.85 6.56 -36.93
#